data_AF-A0A6A7RY19-F1
#
_entry.id   AF-A0A6A7RY19-F1
#
_cell.length_a   1.000
_cell.length_b   1.000
_cell.length_c   1.000
_cell.angle_alpha   90.00
_cell.angle_beta   90.00
_cell.angle_gamma   90.00
#
_symmetry.space_group_name_H-M   'P 1'
#
loop_
_entity.id
_entity.type
_entity.pdbx_description
1 polymer ?
#
loop_
_entity_poly.entity_id
_entity_poly.type
_entity_poly.pdbx_seq_one_letter_code
_entity_poly.pdbx_strand_id
1 'polypeptide(L)'
;MSVEPSSARPAQKAALACDFRTFCLSFVLDTKSAALDFESWRVDVRGCGSRSSARARECKTNRIGVKTVQDRLENHWHHLPASEVIELLDAKAGGGLDQLEVAGRQERFGANALTPAKGKSPLQRFLQQFNQALVYILVAAIMVKLALGGYVDAAVIFAVVLLNAVLGFAQENKALNALAALSRALTAEATVVRAGNKQRINARDLVPGDLVMLVSGDKVPADLRLLQVRDLQVDESALTGESVPVAKQAGELAPDAALADRRNMAYTSTLVTYGTATGVVTAIGDGT
;
A
#
# COMPACT_ATOMS: atom_id res chain seq x y z
N MET A 1 82.70 -23.21 -0.93
CA MET A 1 82.28 -22.06 -0.10
C MET A 1 80.85 -22.31 0.32
N SER A 2 80.59 -22.84 1.52
CA SER A 2 80.58 -22.09 2.80
C SER A 2 79.42 -21.09 2.80
N VAL A 3 78.44 -21.08 3.72
CA VAL A 3 78.27 -21.68 5.05
C VAL A 3 76.78 -21.45 5.39
N GLU A 4 76.06 -22.47 5.84
CA GLU A 4 74.95 -22.28 6.77
C GLU A 4 75.57 -22.05 8.16
N PRO A 5 74.97 -21.25 9.07
CA PRO A 5 74.14 -21.94 10.06
C PRO A 5 73.00 -21.11 10.72
N SER A 6 72.01 -21.88 11.20
CA SER A 6 71.57 -21.91 12.61
C SER A 6 70.65 -20.81 13.18
N SER A 7 69.40 -21.24 13.33
CA SER A 7 68.65 -21.43 14.59
C SER A 7 68.50 -20.27 15.59
N ALA A 8 67.24 -19.92 15.88
CA ALA A 8 66.55 -20.20 17.15
C ALA A 8 65.22 -19.41 17.25
N ARG A 9 64.11 -20.13 17.48
CA ARG A 9 62.87 -19.61 18.12
C ARG A 9 63.09 -19.62 19.67
N PRO A 10 62.20 -19.14 20.58
CA PRO A 10 60.81 -18.70 20.40
C PRO A 10 60.36 -17.46 21.24
N ALA A 11 59.09 -17.08 21.07
CA ALA A 11 58.19 -16.51 22.08
C ALA A 11 58.59 -15.22 22.84
N GLN A 12 57.98 -14.09 22.48
CA GLN A 12 57.12 -13.35 23.41
C GLN A 12 56.38 -12.17 22.74
N LYS A 13 55.11 -12.02 23.16
CA LYS A 13 54.17 -10.91 22.90
C LYS A 13 53.38 -10.95 21.59
N ALA A 14 52.70 -12.08 21.42
CA ALA A 14 51.29 -12.06 21.07
C ALA A 14 50.49 -11.39 22.22
N ALA A 15 50.11 -10.12 22.05
CA ALA A 15 49.07 -9.45 22.82
C ALA A 15 48.79 -8.10 22.14
N LEU A 16 47.84 -8.09 21.20
CA LEU A 16 47.05 -6.94 20.70
C LEU A 16 46.49 -7.28 19.30
N ALA A 17 45.97 -8.50 19.16
CA ALA A 17 45.21 -8.92 17.99
C ALA A 17 44.09 -9.87 18.45
N CYS A 18 43.32 -9.43 19.44
CA CYS A 18 42.09 -10.10 19.86
C CYS A 18 41.28 -9.17 20.77
N ASP A 19 40.67 -8.09 20.25
CA ASP A 19 39.46 -7.55 20.90
C ASP A 19 38.62 -6.56 20.07
N PHE A 20 38.32 -6.88 18.81
CA PHE A 20 37.32 -6.11 18.06
C PHE A 20 36.13 -6.93 17.57
N ARG A 21 36.21 -8.26 17.69
CA ARG A 21 35.13 -9.17 17.30
C ARG A 21 34.28 -9.64 18.47
N THR A 22 34.78 -9.50 19.71
CA THR A 22 34.05 -9.86 20.94
C THR A 22 33.24 -8.69 21.51
N PHE A 23 33.63 -7.43 21.23
CA PHE A 23 32.89 -6.26 21.70
C PHE A 23 31.59 -5.99 20.91
N CYS A 24 31.47 -6.52 19.68
CA CYS A 24 30.26 -6.38 18.85
C CYS A 24 29.11 -7.33 19.24
N LEU A 25 29.32 -8.34 20.10
CA LEU A 25 28.27 -9.30 20.45
C LEU A 25 27.63 -9.08 21.84
N SER A 26 28.21 -8.25 22.71
CA SER A 26 27.66 -7.98 24.05
C SER A 26 26.84 -6.69 24.18
N PHE A 27 26.76 -5.84 23.15
CA PHE A 27 25.99 -4.59 23.23
C PHE A 27 24.62 -4.64 22.53
N VAL A 28 24.25 -5.78 21.92
CA VAL A 28 22.98 -5.98 21.20
C VAL A 28 21.88 -6.61 22.09
N LEU A 29 22.17 -6.85 23.38
CA LEU A 29 21.24 -7.55 24.30
C LEU A 29 20.85 -6.76 25.56
N ASP A 30 20.90 -5.42 25.53
CA ASP A 30 20.41 -4.63 26.67
C ASP A 30 19.74 -3.31 26.26
N THR A 31 18.58 -3.41 25.63
CA THR A 31 17.58 -2.32 25.55
C THR A 31 16.21 -2.91 25.13
N LYS A 32 15.82 -3.99 25.80
CA LYS A 32 14.47 -4.55 25.78
C LYS A 32 13.83 -4.35 27.16
N SER A 33 13.74 -3.10 27.62
CA SER A 33 13.01 -2.74 28.84
C SER A 33 12.79 -1.23 28.91
N ALA A 34 11.79 -0.72 28.20
CA ALA A 34 11.06 0.51 28.54
C ALA A 34 10.04 0.81 27.42
N ALA A 35 8.80 0.33 27.57
CA ALA A 35 7.56 0.96 27.08
C ALA A 35 6.40 -0.05 27.09
N LEU A 36 6.03 -0.49 28.29
CA LEU A 36 4.70 -1.01 28.58
C LEU A 36 4.22 -0.25 29.81
N ASP A 37 3.38 0.75 29.61
CA ASP A 37 2.35 1.14 30.56
C ASP A 37 1.38 2.11 29.86
N PHE A 38 0.38 1.52 29.21
CA PHE A 38 -0.80 2.22 28.72
C PHE A 38 -2.01 1.64 29.46
N GLU A 39 -2.01 1.81 30.79
CA GLU A 39 -3.18 1.64 31.62
C GLU A 39 -4.00 2.94 31.67
N SER A 40 -5.31 2.78 31.80
CA SER A 40 -6.25 3.81 32.27
C SER A 40 -6.79 4.80 31.23
N TRP A 41 -7.65 4.31 30.33
CA TRP A 41 -8.84 5.08 29.94
C TRP A 41 -10.08 4.45 30.61
N ARG A 42 -10.31 4.89 31.85
CA ARG A 42 -11.47 4.56 32.66
C ARG A 42 -12.61 5.51 32.31
N VAL A 43 -13.73 4.91 31.94
CA VAL A 43 -15.06 5.52 31.83
C VAL A 43 -15.35 6.39 33.07
N ASP A 44 -15.76 7.65 32.86
CA ASP A 44 -16.53 8.38 33.86
C ASP A 44 -17.75 9.02 33.22
N VAL A 45 -18.90 8.50 33.63
CA VAL A 45 -20.24 9.00 33.32
C VAL A 45 -20.74 9.58 34.62
N ARG A 46 -20.68 10.91 34.80
CA ARG A 46 -21.55 11.62 35.75
C ARG A 46 -21.46 13.14 35.56
N GLY A 47 -22.60 13.73 35.20
CA GLY A 47 -22.76 15.17 35.08
C GLY A 47 -24.23 15.55 34.81
N CYS A 48 -25.12 15.17 35.72
CA CYS A 48 -26.48 15.69 35.76
C CYS A 48 -26.46 17.02 36.53
N GLY A 49 -26.86 18.11 35.89
CA GLY A 49 -26.79 19.46 36.45
C GLY A 49 -27.70 20.46 35.74
N SER A 50 -29.00 20.26 35.89
CA SER A 50 -30.07 21.25 36.02
C SER A 50 -30.16 22.51 35.13
N ARG A 51 -31.37 22.65 34.55
CA ARG A 51 -32.15 23.88 34.32
C ARG A 51 -31.65 24.86 33.24
N SER A 52 -32.33 24.83 32.09
CA SER A 52 -33.42 25.78 31.79
C SER A 52 -33.62 25.95 30.27
N SER A 53 -34.86 26.28 29.92
CA SER A 53 -35.34 26.69 28.59
C SER A 53 -35.63 25.55 27.59
N ALA A 54 -36.92 25.22 27.57
CA ALA A 54 -37.60 24.57 26.48
C ALA A 54 -37.45 25.40 25.18
N ARG A 55 -36.43 25.10 24.36
CA ARG A 55 -36.37 25.54 22.95
C ARG A 55 -35.35 24.80 22.07
N ALA A 56 -34.83 23.66 22.51
CA ALA A 56 -33.83 22.87 21.77
C ALA A 56 -34.31 21.44 21.43
N ARG A 57 -35.62 21.21 21.34
CA ARG A 57 -36.21 19.90 20.96
C ARG A 57 -36.47 19.77 19.46
N GLU A 58 -35.91 20.65 18.64
CA GLU A 58 -36.28 20.73 17.23
C GLU A 58 -35.06 21.02 16.33
N CYS A 59 -33.89 20.47 16.66
CA CYS A 59 -32.76 20.41 15.72
C CYS A 59 -31.64 19.48 16.19
N LYS A 60 -31.97 18.27 16.67
CA LYS A 60 -30.95 17.25 17.01
C LYS A 60 -31.35 15.83 16.61
N THR A 61 -32.25 15.74 15.64
CA THR A 61 -32.59 14.50 14.94
C THR A 61 -32.07 14.67 13.52
N ASN A 62 -31.46 13.62 12.98
CA ASN A 62 -30.95 13.54 11.60
C ASN A 62 -29.49 13.98 11.36
N ARG A 63 -28.57 13.41 12.14
CA ARG A 63 -27.19 13.13 11.66
C ARG A 63 -26.80 11.65 11.81
N ILE A 64 -27.81 10.78 11.79
CA ILE A 64 -27.68 9.33 11.69
C ILE A 64 -28.46 8.95 10.43
N GLY A 65 -27.81 8.90 9.27
CA GLY A 65 -28.59 8.64 8.05
C GLY A 65 -27.88 8.62 6.71
N VAL A 66 -26.54 8.50 6.64
CA VAL A 66 -25.85 8.26 5.35
C VAL A 66 -24.86 7.10 5.38
N LYS A 67 -24.56 6.51 6.56
CA LYS A 67 -23.67 5.33 6.63
C LYS A 67 -24.34 4.00 6.27
N THR A 68 -25.65 3.89 6.35
CA THR A 68 -26.34 2.58 6.37
C THR A 68 -26.53 1.89 5.02
N VAL A 69 -26.41 2.59 3.89
CA VAL A 69 -26.52 1.96 2.56
C VAL A 69 -25.13 1.53 2.08
N GLN A 70 -24.13 2.40 2.21
CA GLN A 70 -22.74 2.09 1.89
C GLN A 70 -22.19 0.93 2.76
N ASP A 71 -22.36 0.94 4.09
CA ASP A 71 -21.93 -0.17 4.98
C ASP A 71 -22.61 -1.50 4.65
N ARG A 72 -23.86 -1.48 4.14
CA ARG A 72 -24.58 -2.72 3.78
C ARG A 72 -24.13 -3.30 2.44
N LEU A 73 -23.62 -2.46 1.54
CA LEU A 73 -23.08 -2.85 0.23
C LEU A 73 -21.63 -3.35 0.34
N GLU A 74 -20.91 -3.06 1.43
CA GLU A 74 -19.47 -3.32 1.55
C GLU A 74 -19.06 -4.80 1.55
N ASN A 75 -19.97 -5.79 1.69
CA ASN A 75 -19.50 -7.17 1.88
C ASN A 75 -20.30 -8.30 1.23
N HIS A 76 -21.35 -8.00 0.46
CA HIS A 76 -22.24 -9.05 -0.01
C HIS A 76 -22.72 -8.89 -1.47
N TRP A 77 -21.86 -8.53 -2.41
CA TRP A 77 -22.23 -8.57 -3.82
C TRP A 77 -22.48 -10.01 -4.33
N HIS A 78 -21.88 -11.01 -3.69
CA HIS A 78 -21.92 -12.42 -4.11
C HIS A 78 -23.29 -13.07 -3.91
N HIS A 79 -24.09 -12.68 -2.92
CA HIS A 79 -25.41 -13.29 -2.70
C HIS A 79 -26.54 -12.64 -3.50
N LEU A 80 -26.32 -11.44 -4.04
CA LEU A 80 -27.36 -10.71 -4.75
C LEU A 80 -27.55 -11.28 -6.17
N PRO A 81 -28.82 -11.32 -6.66
CA PRO A 81 -29.11 -11.61 -8.05
C PRO A 81 -28.45 -10.59 -8.97
N ALA A 82 -28.00 -11.04 -10.13
CA ALA A 82 -27.32 -10.21 -11.11
C ALA A 82 -28.15 -8.96 -11.51
N SER A 83 -29.48 -9.11 -11.62
CA SER A 83 -30.39 -8.00 -11.94
C SER A 83 -30.41 -6.91 -10.85
N GLU A 84 -30.39 -7.30 -9.59
CA GLU A 84 -30.42 -6.37 -8.46
C GLU A 84 -29.08 -5.65 -8.30
N VAL A 85 -27.96 -6.34 -8.55
CA VAL A 85 -26.63 -5.69 -8.57
C VAL A 85 -26.55 -4.63 -9.68
N ILE A 86 -27.09 -4.93 -10.85
CA ILE A 86 -27.15 -3.98 -11.97
C ILE A 86 -28.02 -2.77 -11.61
N GLU A 87 -29.16 -2.99 -10.95
CA GLU A 87 -30.06 -1.92 -10.51
C GLU A 87 -29.44 -1.06 -9.40
N LEU A 88 -28.81 -1.68 -8.40
CA LEU A 88 -28.12 -1.00 -7.29
C LEU A 88 -26.95 -0.13 -7.75
N LEU A 89 -26.19 -0.62 -8.73
CA LEU A 89 -25.07 0.11 -9.33
C LEU A 89 -25.49 1.05 -10.46
N ASP A 90 -26.80 1.10 -10.74
CA ASP A 90 -27.40 1.87 -11.84
C ASP A 90 -26.61 1.65 -13.15
N ALA A 91 -26.34 0.38 -13.43
CA ALA A 91 -25.60 -0.08 -14.59
C ALA A 91 -26.58 -0.47 -15.71
N LYS A 92 -26.21 -0.21 -16.97
CA LYS A 92 -27.05 -0.60 -18.13
C LYS A 92 -26.59 -1.95 -18.68
N ALA A 93 -27.31 -3.02 -18.36
CA ALA A 93 -26.98 -4.41 -18.69
C ALA A 93 -26.59 -4.67 -20.16
N GLY A 94 -27.15 -3.92 -21.12
CA GLY A 94 -26.91 -4.11 -22.56
C GLY A 94 -26.04 -3.06 -23.25
N GLY A 95 -25.80 -1.90 -22.61
CA GLY A 95 -25.16 -0.75 -23.26
C GLY A 95 -23.99 -0.15 -22.48
N GLY A 96 -23.80 -0.51 -21.22
CA GLY A 96 -22.84 0.16 -20.35
C GLY A 96 -23.21 1.61 -20.05
N LEU A 97 -22.37 2.25 -19.24
CA LEU A 97 -22.60 3.63 -18.79
C LEU A 97 -22.43 4.63 -19.94
N ASP A 98 -23.14 5.76 -19.87
CA ASP A 98 -22.91 6.87 -20.79
C ASP A 98 -21.67 7.69 -20.39
N GLN A 99 -21.05 8.41 -21.33
CA GLN A 99 -19.84 9.20 -21.05
C GLN A 99 -20.08 10.28 -19.99
N LEU A 100 -21.26 10.90 -19.97
CA LEU A 100 -21.63 11.91 -18.97
C LEU A 100 -21.78 11.30 -17.57
N GLU A 101 -22.38 10.12 -17.48
CA GLU A 101 -22.51 9.37 -16.22
C GLU A 101 -21.14 8.95 -15.69
N VAL A 102 -20.24 8.52 -16.57
CA VAL A 102 -18.85 8.17 -16.21
C VAL A 102 -18.10 9.37 -15.65
N ALA A 103 -18.16 10.53 -16.30
CA ALA A 103 -17.49 11.74 -15.83
C ALA A 103 -17.98 12.14 -14.42
N GLY A 104 -19.31 12.13 -14.21
CA GLY A 104 -19.87 12.41 -12.89
C GLY A 104 -19.48 11.38 -11.81
N ARG A 105 -19.36 10.10 -12.19
CA ARG A 105 -18.88 9.06 -11.27
C ARG A 105 -17.38 9.18 -10.97
N GLN A 106 -16.56 9.55 -11.96
CA GLN A 106 -15.12 9.79 -11.74
C GLN A 106 -14.88 10.95 -10.77
N GLU A 107 -15.67 12.01 -10.84
CA GLU A 107 -15.59 13.12 -9.86
C GLU A 107 -16.01 12.67 -8.44
N ARG A 108 -17.01 11.79 -8.33
CA ARG A 108 -17.55 11.33 -7.05
C ARG A 108 -16.69 10.24 -6.37
N PHE A 109 -16.22 9.26 -7.12
CA PHE A 109 -15.52 8.08 -6.60
C PHE A 109 -13.99 8.18 -6.75
N GLY A 110 -13.50 9.05 -7.63
CA GLY A 110 -12.08 9.17 -7.92
C GLY A 110 -11.57 8.08 -8.87
N ALA A 111 -10.25 8.03 -9.04
CA ALA A 111 -9.59 7.05 -9.91
C ALA A 111 -9.50 5.67 -9.23
N ASN A 112 -9.57 4.60 -10.01
CA ASN A 112 -9.27 3.24 -9.59
C ASN A 112 -7.76 3.07 -9.37
N ALA A 113 -7.26 3.61 -8.27
CA ALA A 113 -5.89 3.47 -7.83
C ALA A 113 -5.86 3.43 -6.31
N LEU A 114 -5.09 2.49 -5.77
CA LEU A 114 -4.80 2.46 -4.35
C LEU A 114 -4.10 3.76 -3.95
N THR A 115 -4.56 4.40 -2.89
CA THR A 115 -3.90 5.59 -2.36
C THR A 115 -2.50 5.19 -1.93
N PRO A 116 -1.43 5.71 -2.58
CA PRO A 116 -0.09 5.37 -2.16
C PRO A 116 0.09 5.85 -0.72
N ALA A 117 0.57 4.96 0.16
CA ALA A 117 0.89 5.31 1.53
C ALA A 117 1.71 6.60 1.52
N LYS A 118 1.29 7.60 2.31
CA LYS A 118 1.90 8.95 2.30
C LYS A 118 3.41 8.81 2.38
N GLY A 119 4.07 9.03 1.24
CA GLY A 119 5.52 9.01 1.17
C GLY A 119 6.07 10.09 2.10
N LYS A 120 7.16 9.78 2.80
CA LYS A 120 7.89 10.79 3.56
C LYS A 120 8.24 11.96 2.64
N SER A 121 8.04 13.19 3.11
CA SER A 121 8.29 14.38 2.29
C SER A 121 9.78 14.43 1.87
N PRO A 122 10.13 15.03 0.73
CA PRO A 122 11.53 15.13 0.30
C PRO A 122 12.42 15.77 1.36
N LEU A 123 11.90 16.77 2.07
CA LEU A 123 12.58 17.43 3.19
C LEU A 123 12.71 16.49 4.40
N GLN A 124 11.67 15.71 4.72
CA GLN A 124 11.71 14.71 5.79
C GLN A 124 12.69 13.57 5.48
N ARG A 125 12.80 13.14 4.22
CA ARG A 125 13.80 12.16 3.76
C ARG A 125 15.21 12.70 3.90
N PHE A 126 15.42 13.95 3.46
CA PHE A 126 16.70 14.64 3.64
C PHE A 126 17.07 14.71 5.13
N LEU A 127 16.16 15.19 6.01
CA LEU A 127 16.41 15.25 7.46
C LEU A 127 16.61 13.86 8.09
N GLN A 128 15.98 12.81 7.58
CA GLN A 128 16.22 11.45 8.06
C GLN A 128 17.62 10.93 7.73
N GLN A 129 18.24 11.41 6.64
CA GLN A 129 19.65 11.13 6.38
C GLN A 129 20.56 11.71 7.48
N PHE A 130 20.17 12.84 8.10
CA PHE A 130 20.87 13.43 9.25
C PHE A 130 20.57 12.74 10.58
N ASN A 131 19.52 11.93 10.65
CA ASN A 131 19.15 11.21 11.86
C ASN A 131 19.81 9.83 11.97
N GLN A 132 20.77 9.53 11.10
CA GLN A 132 21.60 8.34 11.23
C GLN A 132 22.71 8.59 12.25
N ALA A 133 23.01 7.59 13.09
CA ALA A 133 24.05 7.67 14.13
C ALA A 133 25.39 8.23 13.61
N LEU A 134 25.70 7.98 12.33
CA LEU A 134 26.90 8.49 11.65
C LEU A 134 26.94 10.02 11.56
N VAL A 135 25.82 10.70 11.34
CA VAL A 135 25.79 12.16 11.20
C VAL A 135 25.99 12.84 12.55
N TYR A 136 25.44 12.30 13.63
CA TYR A 136 25.72 12.81 14.99
C TYR A 136 27.21 12.74 15.34
N ILE A 137 27.88 11.65 14.95
CA ILE A 137 29.34 11.52 15.14
C ILE A 137 30.10 12.58 14.33
N LEU A 138 29.68 12.87 13.10
CA LEU A 138 30.33 13.89 12.27
C LEU A 138 30.05 15.32 12.75
N VAL A 139 28.83 15.62 13.19
CA VAL A 139 28.50 16.92 13.82
C VAL A 139 29.33 17.10 15.09
N ALA A 140 29.46 16.06 15.92
CA ALA A 140 30.32 16.10 17.09
C ALA A 140 31.81 16.34 16.72
N ALA A 141 32.32 15.68 15.67
CA ALA A 141 33.68 15.89 15.19
C ALA A 141 33.92 17.33 14.69
N ILE A 142 32.96 17.92 13.97
CA ILE A 142 33.00 19.32 13.53
C ILE A 142 33.01 20.26 14.74
N MET A 143 32.15 20.04 15.74
CA MET A 143 32.09 20.84 16.96
C MET A 143 33.40 20.80 17.76
N VAL A 144 34.01 19.61 17.91
CA VAL A 144 35.31 19.46 18.59
C VAL A 144 36.42 20.18 17.83
N LYS A 145 36.44 20.09 16.50
CA LYS A 145 37.45 20.79 15.67
C LYS A 145 37.33 22.30 15.69
N LEU A 146 36.11 22.84 15.73
CA LEU A 146 35.88 24.28 15.91
C LEU A 146 36.34 24.76 17.29
N ALA A 147 36.09 23.99 18.35
CA ALA A 147 36.56 24.31 19.70
C ALA A 147 38.10 24.35 19.82
N LEU A 148 38.80 23.56 19.02
CA LEU A 148 40.27 23.54 18.93
C LEU A 148 40.84 24.67 18.04
N GLY A 149 40.00 25.53 17.45
CA GLY A 149 40.42 26.62 16.56
C GLY A 149 40.83 26.16 15.15
N GLY A 150 40.60 24.89 14.80
CA GLY A 150 40.92 24.30 13.50
C GLY A 150 39.85 24.57 12.45
N TYR A 151 39.63 25.84 12.09
CA TYR A 151 38.58 26.23 11.15
C TYR A 151 38.72 25.59 9.76
N VAL A 152 39.97 25.39 9.30
CA VAL A 152 40.26 24.76 8.01
C VAL A 152 39.85 23.28 8.01
N ASP A 153 40.23 22.52 9.03
CA ASP A 153 39.87 21.10 9.17
C ASP A 153 38.35 20.91 9.26
N ALA A 154 37.67 21.75 10.05
CA ALA A 154 36.22 21.71 10.20
C ALA A 154 35.50 21.99 8.86
N ALA A 155 36.01 22.95 8.08
CA ALA A 155 35.47 23.27 6.77
C ALA A 155 35.62 22.11 5.77
N VAL A 156 36.75 21.39 5.79
CA VAL A 156 36.95 20.21 4.93
C VAL A 156 35.95 19.10 5.28
N ILE A 157 35.80 18.77 6.57
CA ILE A 157 34.86 17.74 7.01
C ILE A 157 33.43 18.13 6.62
N PHE A 158 33.04 19.38 6.87
CA PHE A 158 31.73 19.89 6.49
C PHE A 158 31.47 19.80 4.98
N ALA A 159 32.45 20.15 4.15
CA ALA A 159 32.33 20.06 2.69
C ALA A 159 32.11 18.62 2.20
N VAL A 160 32.81 17.64 2.77
CA VAL A 160 32.62 16.21 2.44
C VAL A 160 31.23 15.73 2.82
N VAL A 161 30.72 16.13 4.00
CA VAL A 161 29.35 15.80 4.44
C VAL A 161 28.31 16.38 3.50
N LEU A 162 28.46 17.67 3.18
CA LEU A 162 27.54 18.37 2.30
C LEU A 162 27.50 17.71 0.92
N LEU A 163 28.67 17.36 0.38
CA LEU A 163 28.78 16.65 -0.90
C LEU A 163 28.07 15.28 -0.84
N ASN A 164 28.31 14.49 0.20
CA ASN A 164 27.65 13.19 0.38
C ASN A 164 26.13 13.31 0.53
N ALA A 165 25.63 14.35 1.22
CA ALA A 165 24.21 14.60 1.37
C ALA A 165 23.54 14.96 0.03
N VAL A 166 24.19 15.81 -0.78
CA VAL A 166 23.71 16.16 -2.12
C VAL A 166 23.71 14.95 -3.06
N LEU A 167 24.79 14.18 -3.07
CA LEU A 167 24.89 12.96 -3.87
C LEU A 167 23.86 11.91 -3.42
N GLY A 168 23.67 11.73 -2.11
CA GLY A 168 22.67 10.82 -1.55
C GLY A 168 21.25 11.20 -1.94
N PHE A 169 20.88 12.48 -1.81
CA PHE A 169 19.56 12.98 -2.20
C PHE A 169 19.31 12.82 -3.72
N ALA A 170 20.31 13.12 -4.55
CA ALA A 170 20.20 12.96 -5.99
C ALA A 170 20.07 11.48 -6.42
N GLN A 171 20.75 10.56 -5.74
CA GLN A 171 20.65 9.12 -6.00
C GLN A 171 19.29 8.56 -5.57
N GLU A 172 18.79 8.96 -4.41
CA GLU A 172 17.49 8.52 -3.91
C GLU A 172 16.35 8.96 -4.84
N ASN A 173 16.34 10.23 -5.29
CA ASN A 173 15.34 10.71 -6.23
C ASN A 173 15.38 9.97 -7.57
N LYS A 174 16.57 9.67 -8.10
CA LYS A 174 16.71 8.89 -9.33
C LYS A 174 16.16 7.47 -9.17
N ALA A 175 16.48 6.80 -8.06
CA ALA A 175 15.97 5.46 -7.76
C ALA A 175 14.44 5.44 -7.65
N LEU A 176 13.86 6.40 -6.91
CA LEU A 176 12.41 6.54 -6.76
C LEU A 176 11.71 6.83 -8.08
N ASN A 177 12.28 7.69 -8.92
CA ASN A 177 11.72 8.01 -10.23
C ASN A 177 11.73 6.80 -11.17
N ALA A 178 12.80 5.99 -11.15
CA ALA A 178 12.87 4.76 -11.93
C ALA A 178 11.80 3.75 -11.49
N LEU A 179 11.62 3.57 -10.18
CA LEU A 179 10.56 2.72 -9.62
C LEU A 179 9.16 3.24 -10.00
N ALA A 180 8.94 4.56 -9.93
CA ALA A 180 7.66 5.15 -10.32
C ALA A 180 7.37 4.96 -11.82
N ALA A 181 8.38 5.13 -12.69
CA ALA A 181 8.25 4.90 -14.13
C ALA A 181 7.92 3.43 -14.44
N LEU A 182 8.60 2.49 -13.77
CA LEU A 182 8.31 1.06 -13.89
C LEU A 182 6.87 0.74 -13.44
N SER A 183 6.43 1.28 -12.31
CA SER A 183 5.05 1.07 -11.81
C SER A 183 3.97 1.60 -12.76
N ARG A 184 4.22 2.73 -13.43
CA ARG A 184 3.30 3.32 -14.41
C ARG A 184 3.25 2.52 -15.71
N ALA A 185 4.39 1.98 -16.14
CA ALA A 185 4.46 1.11 -17.32
C ALA A 185 3.70 -0.22 -17.12
N LEU A 186 3.44 -0.62 -15.87
CA LEU A 186 2.62 -1.77 -15.52
C LEU A 186 1.12 -1.45 -15.34
N THR A 187 0.66 -0.25 -15.72
CA THR A 187 -0.77 0.07 -15.63
C THR A 187 -1.56 -0.86 -16.54
N ALA A 188 -2.38 -1.70 -15.92
CA ALA A 188 -3.25 -2.62 -16.62
C ALA A 188 -4.27 -1.82 -17.45
N GLU A 189 -4.55 -2.29 -18.65
CA GLU A 189 -5.65 -1.78 -19.45
C GLU A 189 -6.84 -2.71 -19.27
N ALA A 190 -8.05 -2.15 -19.32
CA ALA A 190 -9.28 -2.89 -19.18
C ALA A 190 -10.16 -2.67 -20.41
N THR A 191 -10.81 -3.74 -20.87
CA THR A 191 -11.81 -3.64 -21.94
C THR A 191 -13.18 -3.43 -21.31
N VAL A 192 -13.80 -2.28 -21.57
CA VAL A 192 -15.12 -1.93 -21.05
C VAL A 192 -16.14 -1.75 -22.17
N VAL A 193 -17.42 -1.91 -21.82
CA VAL A 193 -18.56 -1.53 -22.65
C VAL A 193 -19.13 -0.23 -22.10
N ARG A 194 -19.11 0.84 -22.89
CA ARG A 194 -19.80 2.12 -22.57
C ARG A 194 -20.46 2.64 -23.84
N ALA A 195 -21.65 3.24 -23.72
CA ALA A 195 -22.46 3.70 -24.84
C ALA A 195 -22.63 2.65 -25.98
N GLY A 196 -22.72 1.36 -25.63
CA GLY A 196 -22.89 0.23 -26.54
C GLY A 196 -21.61 -0.22 -27.26
N ASN A 197 -20.49 0.47 -27.08
CA ASN A 197 -19.24 0.19 -27.77
C ASN A 197 -18.19 -0.40 -26.83
N LYS A 198 -17.45 -1.39 -27.32
CA LYS A 198 -16.27 -1.93 -26.64
C LYS A 198 -15.11 -0.96 -26.81
N GLN A 199 -14.53 -0.51 -25.72
CA GLN A 199 -13.36 0.36 -25.73
C GLN A 199 -12.35 -0.11 -24.69
N ARG A 200 -11.07 0.10 -25.00
CA ARG A 200 -9.96 -0.22 -24.11
C ARG A 200 -9.56 1.06 -23.39
N ILE A 201 -9.65 1.05 -22.06
CA ILE A 201 -9.37 2.20 -21.20
C ILE A 201 -8.27 1.84 -20.21
N ASN A 202 -7.64 2.86 -19.63
CA ASN A 202 -6.72 2.63 -18.53
C ASN A 202 -7.50 2.09 -17.31
N ALA A 203 -6.98 1.08 -16.60
CA ALA A 203 -7.66 0.54 -15.42
C ALA A 203 -7.94 1.62 -14.37
N ARG A 204 -7.15 2.71 -14.34
CA ARG A 204 -7.35 3.85 -13.42
C ARG A 204 -8.62 4.65 -13.67
N ASP A 205 -9.16 4.59 -14.89
CA ASP A 205 -10.34 5.35 -15.31
C ASP A 205 -11.65 4.55 -15.15
N LEU A 206 -11.56 3.35 -14.55
CA LEU A 206 -12.71 2.51 -14.22
C LEU A 206 -13.53 3.12 -13.09
N VAL A 207 -14.85 3.01 -13.21
CA VAL A 207 -15.80 3.44 -12.18
C VAL A 207 -16.74 2.30 -11.78
N PRO A 208 -17.28 2.32 -10.54
CA PRO A 208 -18.32 1.37 -10.14
C PRO A 208 -19.51 1.43 -11.09
N GLY A 209 -20.01 0.27 -11.49
CA GLY A 209 -21.07 0.10 -12.48
C GLY A 209 -20.61 -0.03 -13.93
N ASP A 210 -19.31 0.11 -14.24
CA ASP A 210 -18.79 -0.20 -15.58
C ASP A 210 -18.94 -1.70 -15.89
N LEU A 211 -19.25 -2.02 -17.14
CA LEU A 211 -19.24 -3.39 -17.67
C LEU A 211 -17.85 -3.70 -18.21
N VAL A 212 -17.13 -4.60 -17.55
CA VAL A 212 -15.78 -5.05 -17.94
C VAL A 212 -15.88 -6.42 -18.60
N MET A 213 -15.18 -6.58 -19.72
CA MET A 213 -15.00 -7.86 -20.40
C MET A 213 -13.61 -8.40 -20.08
N LEU A 214 -13.57 -9.63 -19.58
CA LEU A 214 -12.36 -10.36 -19.26
C LEU A 214 -12.10 -11.46 -20.29
N VAL A 215 -10.84 -11.59 -20.71
CA VAL A 215 -10.36 -12.63 -21.61
C VAL A 215 -9.13 -13.32 -21.00
N SER A 216 -8.85 -14.56 -21.40
CA SER A 216 -7.61 -15.26 -21.04
C SER A 216 -6.37 -14.39 -21.28
N GLY A 217 -5.50 -14.30 -20.28
CA GLY A 217 -4.32 -13.46 -20.24
C GLY A 217 -4.52 -12.09 -19.61
N ASP A 218 -5.76 -11.66 -19.39
CA ASP A 218 -6.04 -10.37 -18.76
C ASP A 218 -5.86 -10.45 -17.24
N LYS A 219 -5.32 -9.38 -16.67
CA LYS A 219 -5.31 -9.15 -15.22
C LYS A 219 -6.63 -8.48 -14.82
N VAL A 220 -7.26 -8.97 -13.77
CA VAL A 220 -8.53 -8.40 -13.30
C VAL A 220 -8.27 -6.98 -12.74
N PRO A 221 -8.89 -5.93 -13.30
CA PRO A 221 -8.48 -4.55 -13.06
C PRO A 221 -9.12 -3.90 -11.82
N ALA A 222 -10.21 -4.47 -11.32
CA ALA A 222 -11.00 -4.01 -10.18
C ALA A 222 -11.83 -5.20 -9.67
N ASP A 223 -12.52 -5.06 -8.54
CA ASP A 223 -13.43 -6.12 -8.07
C ASP A 223 -14.71 -6.13 -8.91
N LEU A 224 -15.05 -7.30 -9.44
CA LEU A 224 -16.12 -7.49 -10.40
C LEU A 224 -17.12 -8.53 -9.91
N ARG A 225 -18.40 -8.24 -10.08
CA ARG A 225 -19.47 -9.24 -10.04
C ARG A 225 -19.65 -9.83 -11.43
N LEU A 226 -19.46 -11.14 -11.57
CA LEU A 226 -19.58 -11.83 -12.85
C LEU A 226 -21.06 -11.98 -13.25
N LEU A 227 -21.41 -11.48 -14.43
CA LEU A 227 -22.77 -11.53 -15.00
C LEU A 227 -22.90 -12.68 -16.01
N GLN A 228 -21.88 -12.84 -16.85
CA GLN A 228 -21.80 -13.90 -17.85
C GLN A 228 -20.42 -14.53 -17.81
N VAL A 229 -20.37 -15.86 -17.84
CA VAL A 229 -19.13 -16.63 -17.77
C VAL A 229 -19.15 -17.72 -18.84
N ARG A 230 -18.02 -17.88 -19.54
CA ARG A 230 -17.77 -18.97 -20.49
C ARG A 230 -16.44 -19.61 -20.14
N ASP A 231 -16.52 -20.72 -19.41
CA ASP A 231 -15.39 -21.53 -18.95
C ASP A 231 -14.26 -20.69 -18.31
N LEU A 232 -14.62 -19.66 -17.54
CA LEU A 232 -13.63 -18.76 -16.94
C LEU A 232 -12.88 -19.48 -15.82
N GLN A 233 -11.55 -19.45 -15.90
CA GLN A 233 -10.65 -19.87 -14.84
C GLN A 233 -9.75 -18.69 -14.45
N VAL A 234 -9.59 -18.51 -13.15
CA VAL A 234 -8.82 -17.40 -12.59
C VAL A 234 -7.80 -17.96 -11.60
N ASP A 235 -6.56 -17.50 -11.71
CA ASP A 235 -5.50 -17.74 -10.74
C ASP A 235 -5.64 -16.73 -9.60
N GLU A 236 -6.05 -17.24 -8.44
CA GLU A 236 -6.25 -16.48 -7.20
C GLU A 236 -5.10 -16.66 -6.20
N SER A 237 -3.94 -17.16 -6.66
CA SER A 237 -2.75 -17.36 -5.82
C SER A 237 -2.30 -16.10 -5.08
N ALA A 238 -2.53 -14.93 -5.67
CA ALA A 238 -2.25 -13.64 -5.03
C ALA A 238 -3.12 -13.37 -3.79
N LEU A 239 -4.32 -13.95 -3.70
CA LEU A 239 -5.30 -13.72 -2.64
C LEU A 239 -5.37 -14.88 -1.64
N THR A 240 -5.39 -16.12 -2.13
CA THR A 240 -5.56 -17.32 -1.30
C THR A 240 -4.25 -18.04 -1.00
N GLY A 241 -3.19 -17.79 -1.78
CA GLY A 241 -1.93 -18.53 -1.72
C GLY A 241 -1.97 -19.90 -2.39
N GLU A 242 -3.09 -20.28 -2.99
CA GLU A 242 -3.26 -21.55 -3.71
C GLU A 242 -2.99 -21.34 -5.20
N SER A 243 -2.08 -22.11 -5.79
CA SER A 243 -1.70 -21.99 -7.21
C SER A 243 -2.62 -22.72 -8.19
N VAL A 244 -3.74 -23.28 -7.71
CA VAL A 244 -4.68 -24.02 -8.56
C VAL A 244 -5.70 -23.04 -9.13
N PRO A 245 -5.85 -22.93 -10.46
CA PRO A 245 -6.86 -22.07 -11.06
C PRO A 245 -8.28 -22.46 -10.63
N VAL A 246 -9.06 -21.47 -10.19
CA VAL A 246 -10.43 -21.67 -9.71
C VAL A 246 -11.41 -21.39 -10.85
N ALA A 247 -12.30 -22.35 -11.11
CA ALA A 247 -13.39 -22.17 -12.07
C ALA A 247 -14.43 -21.21 -11.51
N LYS A 248 -14.75 -20.18 -12.29
CA LYS A 248 -15.73 -19.15 -11.94
C LYS A 248 -17.08 -19.46 -12.60
N GLN A 249 -18.16 -18.95 -12.00
CA GLN A 249 -19.52 -19.16 -12.49
C GLN A 249 -20.37 -17.90 -12.30
N ALA A 250 -21.31 -17.66 -13.22
CA ALA A 250 -22.35 -16.67 -13.00
C ALA A 250 -23.45 -17.27 -12.09
N GLY A 251 -24.19 -16.39 -11.40
CA GLY A 251 -25.31 -16.80 -10.53
C GLY A 251 -25.13 -16.41 -9.07
N GLU A 252 -26.10 -16.77 -8.25
CA GLU A 252 -26.15 -16.48 -6.82
C GLU A 252 -25.38 -17.51 -6.01
N LEU A 253 -24.81 -17.06 -4.89
CA LEU A 253 -24.16 -17.91 -3.90
C LEU A 253 -24.77 -17.67 -2.53
N ALA A 254 -24.58 -18.63 -1.63
CA ALA A 254 -25.03 -18.49 -0.26
C ALA A 254 -24.37 -17.27 0.42
N PRO A 255 -25.10 -16.55 1.29
CA PRO A 255 -24.59 -15.34 1.93
C PRO A 255 -23.36 -15.59 2.81
N ASP A 256 -23.23 -16.79 3.37
CA ASP A 256 -22.14 -17.26 4.23
C ASP A 256 -20.92 -17.82 3.46
N ALA A 257 -20.90 -17.73 2.13
CA ALA A 257 -19.77 -18.17 1.32
C ALA A 257 -18.47 -17.44 1.70
N ALA A 258 -17.44 -18.21 2.06
CA ALA A 258 -16.10 -17.73 2.31
C ALA A 258 -15.50 -17.08 1.05
N LEU A 259 -14.52 -16.19 1.22
CA LEU A 259 -13.91 -15.43 0.11
C LEU A 259 -13.44 -16.34 -1.04
N ALA A 260 -12.83 -17.47 -0.71
CA ALA A 260 -12.34 -18.47 -1.67
C ALA A 260 -13.48 -19.20 -2.43
N ASP A 261 -14.66 -19.34 -1.82
CA ASP A 261 -15.82 -20.01 -2.43
C ASP A 261 -16.68 -19.07 -3.27
N ARG A 262 -16.40 -17.76 -3.26
CA ARG A 262 -17.10 -16.74 -4.05
C ARG A 262 -16.70 -16.82 -5.53
N ARG A 263 -17.11 -17.90 -6.19
CA ARG A 263 -16.85 -18.18 -7.62
C ARG A 263 -17.54 -17.23 -8.59
N ASN A 264 -18.41 -16.37 -8.08
CA ASN A 264 -19.21 -15.44 -8.86
C ASN A 264 -18.71 -13.99 -8.77
N MET A 265 -17.56 -13.82 -8.13
CA MET A 265 -16.77 -12.61 -8.06
C MET A 265 -15.40 -12.86 -8.71
N ALA A 266 -14.84 -11.81 -9.30
CA ALA A 266 -13.44 -11.76 -9.72
C ALA A 266 -12.77 -10.59 -8.99
N TYR A 267 -11.62 -10.85 -8.37
CA TYR A 267 -10.96 -9.87 -7.50
C TYR A 267 -9.79 -9.19 -8.20
N THR A 268 -9.52 -7.94 -7.83
CA THR A 268 -8.35 -7.21 -8.32
C THR A 268 -7.05 -7.98 -8.09
N SER A 269 -6.08 -7.79 -8.98
CA SER A 269 -4.77 -8.46 -8.95
C SER A 269 -4.73 -9.97 -9.22
N THR A 270 -5.86 -10.60 -9.51
CA THR A 270 -5.91 -11.99 -10.02
C THR A 270 -5.71 -12.04 -11.54
N LEU A 271 -5.30 -13.19 -12.06
CA LEU A 271 -5.00 -13.39 -13.49
C LEU A 271 -6.01 -14.36 -14.12
N VAL A 272 -6.62 -13.99 -15.25
CA VAL A 272 -7.49 -14.89 -15.99
C VAL A 272 -6.63 -15.89 -16.78
N THR A 273 -6.69 -17.16 -16.42
CA THR A 273 -5.91 -18.21 -17.08
C THR A 273 -6.62 -18.71 -18.33
N TYR A 274 -7.94 -18.87 -18.28
CA TYR A 274 -8.73 -19.42 -19.39
C TYR A 274 -10.14 -18.84 -19.45
N GLY A 275 -10.76 -18.92 -20.63
CA GLY A 275 -12.15 -18.55 -20.85
C GLY A 275 -12.38 -17.06 -21.06
N THR A 276 -13.66 -16.67 -21.00
CA THR A 276 -14.10 -15.28 -21.11
C THR A 276 -15.23 -14.99 -20.14
N ALA A 277 -15.33 -13.76 -19.68
CA ALA A 277 -16.43 -13.33 -18.84
C ALA A 277 -16.78 -11.86 -19.04
N THR A 278 -18.00 -11.50 -18.65
CA THR A 278 -18.44 -10.12 -18.51
C THR A 278 -18.91 -9.91 -17.08
N GLY A 279 -18.41 -8.86 -16.46
CA GLY A 279 -18.75 -8.51 -15.08
C GLY A 279 -18.99 -7.02 -14.92
N VAL A 280 -19.67 -6.65 -13.85
CA VAL A 280 -19.88 -5.26 -13.45
C VAL A 280 -18.93 -4.90 -12.31
N VAL A 281 -18.32 -3.71 -12.38
CA VAL A 281 -17.42 -3.21 -11.34
C VAL A 281 -18.21 -2.91 -10.07
N THR A 282 -17.89 -3.60 -8.98
CA THR A 282 -18.50 -3.39 -7.67
C THR A 282 -17.69 -2.45 -6.80
N ALA A 283 -16.35 -2.57 -6.85
CA ALA A 283 -15.45 -1.75 -6.06
C ALA A 283 -14.17 -1.40 -6.84
N ILE A 284 -13.60 -0.23 -6.52
CA ILE A 284 -12.38 0.32 -7.14
C ILE A 284 -11.45 0.89 -6.06
N GLY A 285 -10.15 0.97 -6.39
CA GLY A 285 -9.15 1.64 -5.57
C GLY A 285 -9.11 1.12 -4.13
N ASP A 286 -9.20 2.02 -3.15
CA ASP A 286 -9.17 1.66 -1.72
C ASP A 286 -10.43 0.91 -1.23
N GLY A 287 -11.44 0.73 -2.09
CA GLY A 287 -12.67 0.00 -1.78
C GLY A 287 -12.65 -1.48 -2.17
N THR A 288 -11.60 -1.95 -2.86
CA THR A 288 -11.37 -3.38 -3.15
C THR A 288 -10.70 -4.09 -1.98
#